data_AF-A0A848KNQ6-F1
#
_entry.id   AF-A0A848KNQ6-F1
#
_cell.length_a   1.000
_cell.length_b   1.000
_cell.length_c   1.000
_cell.angle_alpha   90.00
_cell.angle_beta   90.00
_cell.angle_gamma   90.00
#
_symmetry.space_group_name_H-M   'P 1'
#
loop_
_entity.id
_entity.type
_entity.pdbx_description
1 polymer ?
#
loop_
_entity_poly.entity_id
_entity_poly.type
_entity_poly.pdbx_seq_one_letter_code
_entity_poly.pdbx_strand_id
1 'polypeptide(L)'
;MAHHRTDAGRRGVSRGLIFAALCVVLIVAAGLLWWQLGDRVDKQGDQAAGTCVEGKSVVSIIADPDITDTLRGIAKTYNDTHPVVRDHCITVDVRPGDSRITYQGLNEGQWDSQTLGAFPAAWVPQSSVWTSQLSVTKPDLIDGTPESLVTSPIVLAVAPEFKEKADGKIDWGQLPTLARSANSLSRFGLDGWGSLKMAMPTGPNSDATALAAQAVATEVTRTQGLLATSDAESTRVSSSIKILLDAGPTLDENTSAWAAQAIAGAPDPAKAAIHATPITEAQLYILSRAGNGTKLRELMLTGSSPLADFPVTHLKGDKVSSAQSDGVAEFFTYVRQPDQMKKLTALGFRGDAALPAATAAVTFPVLPDPMPVPEPGAVVAVNAAVYGK
;
A
#
# COMPACT_ATOMS: atom_id res chain seq x y z
N MET A 1 -77.51 46.98 -67.75
CA MET A 1 -76.79 45.76 -68.18
C MET A 1 -75.41 45.84 -67.55
N ALA A 2 -75.26 45.24 -66.38
CA ALA A 2 -74.62 43.95 -66.17
C ALA A 2 -73.08 44.06 -66.16
N HIS A 3 -72.55 44.02 -64.94
CA HIS A 3 -71.14 43.79 -64.59
C HIS A 3 -70.65 42.43 -65.15
N HIS A 4 -69.35 42.31 -65.41
CA HIS A 4 -68.54 41.23 -64.81
C HIS A 4 -67.07 41.68 -64.66
N ARG A 5 -66.63 41.67 -63.39
CA ARG A 5 -65.24 41.67 -62.95
C ARG A 5 -64.74 40.23 -62.95
N THR A 6 -63.47 40.02 -63.28
CA THR A 6 -62.68 38.90 -62.76
C THR A 6 -61.44 39.48 -62.07
N ASP A 7 -61.50 39.56 -60.75
CA ASP A 7 -60.35 39.81 -59.87
C ASP A 7 -59.63 38.48 -59.61
N ALA A 8 -58.36 38.39 -60.03
CA ALA A 8 -57.43 37.37 -59.56
C ALA A 8 -56.60 37.99 -58.41
N GLY A 9 -57.11 37.89 -57.18
CA GLY A 9 -56.42 38.38 -56.00
C GLY A 9 -55.19 37.54 -55.66
N ARG A 10 -53.98 38.13 -55.74
CA ARG A 10 -52.77 37.59 -55.10
C ARG A 10 -52.92 37.74 -53.58
N ARG A 11 -52.90 36.60 -52.85
CA ARG A 11 -52.86 36.56 -51.38
C ARG A 11 -51.57 37.24 -50.88
N GLY A 12 -51.71 38.43 -50.31
CA GLY A 12 -50.62 39.11 -49.59
C GLY A 12 -50.33 38.39 -48.28
N VAL A 13 -49.07 38.01 -48.06
CA VAL A 13 -48.60 37.46 -46.79
C VAL A 13 -48.75 38.53 -45.71
N SER A 14 -49.42 38.17 -44.61
CA SER A 14 -49.63 39.02 -43.44
C SER A 14 -48.31 39.63 -42.94
N ARG A 15 -48.23 40.96 -42.92
CA ARG A 15 -47.07 41.71 -42.38
C ARG A 15 -46.76 41.33 -40.93
N GLY A 16 -47.76 40.92 -40.15
CA GLY A 16 -47.58 40.46 -38.77
C GLY A 16 -46.86 39.11 -38.67
N LEU A 17 -47.04 38.23 -39.67
CA LEU A 17 -46.39 36.92 -39.71
C LEU A 17 -44.90 37.05 -40.05
N ILE A 18 -44.56 38.02 -40.91
CA ILE A 18 -43.17 38.37 -41.22
C ILE A 18 -42.47 38.92 -39.97
N PHE A 19 -43.12 39.82 -39.22
CA PHE A 19 -42.53 40.39 -38.01
C PHE A 19 -42.31 39.35 -36.91
N ALA A 20 -43.28 38.46 -36.69
CA ALA A 20 -43.15 37.36 -35.74
C ALA A 20 -42.01 36.40 -36.12
N ALA A 21 -41.90 36.02 -37.40
CA ALA A 21 -40.81 35.18 -37.88
C ALA A 21 -39.44 35.85 -37.67
N LEU A 22 -39.34 37.16 -37.90
CA LEU A 22 -38.10 37.93 -37.72
C LEU A 22 -37.70 38.01 -36.25
N CYS A 23 -38.66 38.20 -35.33
CA CYS A 23 -38.40 38.14 -33.88
C CYS A 23 -37.91 36.76 -33.44
N VAL A 24 -38.52 35.68 -33.94
CA VAL A 24 -38.07 34.31 -33.62
C VAL A 24 -36.64 34.08 -34.11
N VAL A 25 -36.31 34.51 -35.33
CA VAL A 25 -34.95 34.41 -35.87
C VAL A 25 -33.95 35.19 -35.02
N LEU A 26 -34.31 36.40 -34.55
CA LEU A 26 -33.44 37.20 -33.69
C LEU A 26 -33.22 36.56 -32.32
N ILE A 27 -34.24 35.97 -31.71
CA ILE A 27 -34.13 35.27 -30.43
C ILE A 27 -33.23 34.04 -30.58
N VAL A 28 -33.42 33.26 -31.65
CA VAL A 28 -32.57 32.09 -31.95
C VAL A 28 -31.13 32.52 -32.21
N ALA A 29 -30.91 33.58 -32.99
CA ALA A 29 -29.58 34.11 -33.25
C ALA A 29 -28.90 34.60 -31.96
N ALA A 30 -29.62 35.31 -31.09
CA ALA A 30 -29.11 35.76 -29.80
C ALA A 30 -28.79 34.58 -28.87
N GLY A 31 -29.64 33.54 -28.84
CA GLY A 31 -29.39 32.33 -28.06
C GLY A 31 -28.16 31.55 -28.54
N LEU A 32 -27.99 31.41 -29.86
CA LEU A 32 -26.80 30.79 -30.45
C LEU A 32 -25.54 31.61 -30.21
N LEU A 33 -25.64 32.94 -30.27
CA LEU A 33 -24.52 33.83 -29.97
C LEU A 33 -24.13 33.75 -28.49
N TRP A 34 -25.11 33.69 -27.59
CA TRP A 34 -24.89 33.53 -26.15
C TRP A 34 -24.26 32.18 -25.81
N TRP A 35 -24.72 31.11 -26.46
CA TRP A 35 -24.14 29.78 -26.30
C TRP A 35 -22.70 29.71 -26.82
N GLN A 36 -22.40 30.32 -27.99
CA GLN A 36 -21.04 30.40 -28.51
C GLN A 36 -20.11 31.30 -27.67
N LEU A 37 -20.66 32.33 -27.01
CA LEU A 37 -19.88 33.17 -26.10
C LEU A 37 -19.60 32.45 -24.79
N GLY A 38 -20.58 31.73 -24.23
CA GLY A 38 -20.43 30.86 -23.07
C GLY A 38 -19.37 29.78 -23.29
N ASP A 39 -19.45 29.04 -24.39
CA ASP A 39 -18.46 28.02 -24.77
C ASP A 39 -17.04 28.58 -24.94
N ARG A 40 -16.89 29.85 -25.33
CA ARG A 40 -15.58 30.50 -25.43
C ARG A 40 -15.06 30.97 -24.08
N VAL A 41 -15.94 31.43 -23.19
CA VAL A 41 -15.58 31.84 -21.83
C VAL A 41 -15.22 30.62 -20.98
N ASP A 42 -15.93 29.50 -21.11
CA ASP A 42 -15.59 28.25 -20.43
C ASP A 42 -14.23 27.70 -20.92
N LYS A 43 -13.98 27.72 -22.24
CA LYS A 43 -12.67 27.34 -22.81
C LYS A 43 -11.53 28.29 -22.42
N GLN A 44 -11.81 29.59 -22.23
CA GLN A 44 -10.83 30.55 -21.72
C GLN A 44 -10.64 30.44 -20.21
N GLY A 45 -11.67 30.05 -19.45
CA GLY A 45 -11.59 29.70 -18.04
C GLY A 45 -10.72 28.47 -17.82
N ASP A 46 -10.90 27.42 -18.63
CA ASP A 46 -10.05 26.22 -18.63
C ASP A 46 -8.61 26.52 -19.06
N GLN A 47 -8.40 27.43 -20.02
CA GLN A 47 -7.06 27.84 -20.47
C GLN A 47 -6.33 28.75 -19.47
N ALA A 48 -7.06 29.55 -18.68
CA ALA A 48 -6.49 30.36 -17.60
C ALA A 48 -6.28 29.54 -16.31
N ALA A 49 -7.10 28.53 -16.04
CA ALA A 49 -6.88 27.56 -14.96
C ALA A 49 -5.69 26.61 -15.26
N GLY A 50 -5.33 26.41 -16.53
CA GLY A 50 -4.19 25.63 -16.98
C GLY A 50 -2.86 26.37 -17.09
N THR A 51 -2.81 27.70 -16.86
CA THR A 51 -1.53 28.43 -16.81
C THR A 51 -0.90 28.24 -15.45
N CYS A 52 -0.10 27.19 -15.31
CA CYS A 52 0.76 26.97 -14.15
C CYS A 52 1.80 28.09 -14.07
N VAL A 53 1.44 29.18 -13.38
CA VAL A 53 2.19 30.44 -13.32
C VAL A 53 3.60 30.21 -12.77
N GLU A 54 3.74 29.32 -11.80
CA GLU A 54 5.02 28.95 -11.18
C GLU A 54 5.70 27.77 -11.91
N GLY A 55 5.12 27.31 -13.03
CA GLY A 55 5.70 26.31 -13.92
C GLY A 55 5.38 24.86 -13.53
N LYS A 56 6.23 23.92 -13.96
CA LYS A 56 6.03 22.48 -13.72
C LYS A 56 6.78 22.04 -12.46
N SER A 57 6.19 21.13 -11.68
CA SER A 57 6.83 20.52 -10.52
C SER A 57 6.60 19.01 -10.51
N VAL A 58 7.66 18.26 -10.24
CA VAL A 58 7.59 16.79 -10.16
C VAL A 58 7.56 16.38 -8.69
N VAL A 59 6.52 15.66 -8.31
CA VAL A 59 6.35 15.05 -6.99
C VAL A 59 6.92 13.63 -7.05
N SER A 60 8.14 13.47 -6.55
CA SER A 60 8.81 12.16 -6.48
C SER A 60 8.34 11.38 -5.25
N ILE A 61 7.86 10.16 -5.44
CA ILE A 61 7.41 9.25 -4.38
C ILE A 61 8.18 7.94 -4.48
N ILE A 62 8.73 7.47 -3.36
CA ILE A 62 9.25 6.11 -3.25
C ILE A 62 8.18 5.26 -2.56
N ALA A 63 7.84 4.13 -3.15
CA ALA A 63 6.90 3.18 -2.58
C ALA A 63 7.50 1.77 -2.49
N ASP A 64 6.95 0.97 -1.60
CA ASP A 64 7.28 -0.45 -1.52
C ASP A 64 6.92 -1.15 -2.83
N PRO A 65 7.75 -2.08 -3.33
CA PRO A 65 7.48 -2.81 -4.56
C PRO A 65 6.13 -3.52 -4.58
N ASP A 66 5.57 -3.93 -3.44
CA ASP A 66 4.27 -4.62 -3.38
C ASP A 66 3.08 -3.73 -3.83
N ILE A 67 3.20 -2.40 -3.72
CA ILE A 67 2.15 -1.43 -4.12
C ILE A 67 2.55 -0.51 -5.26
N THR A 68 3.84 -0.47 -5.62
CA THR A 68 4.42 0.50 -6.55
C THR A 68 3.72 0.51 -7.90
N ASP A 69 3.50 -0.64 -8.53
CA ASP A 69 2.94 -0.67 -9.89
C ASP A 69 1.49 -0.21 -9.91
N THR A 70 0.72 -0.52 -8.87
CA THR A 70 -0.64 -0.02 -8.69
C THR A 70 -0.64 1.49 -8.48
N LEU A 71 0.24 2.00 -7.61
CA LEU A 71 0.39 3.45 -7.40
C LEU A 71 0.85 4.19 -8.65
N ARG A 72 1.73 3.60 -9.47
CA ARG A 72 2.11 4.15 -10.79
C ARG A 72 0.93 4.24 -11.73
N GLY A 73 0.07 3.22 -11.78
CA GLY A 73 -1.16 3.25 -12.57
C GLY A 73 -2.14 4.33 -12.10
N ILE A 74 -2.26 4.52 -10.79
CA ILE A 74 -3.07 5.59 -10.19
C ILE A 74 -2.45 6.97 -10.50
N ALA A 75 -1.14 7.14 -10.31
CA ALA A 75 -0.39 8.35 -10.62
C ALA A 75 -0.53 8.74 -12.09
N LYS A 76 -0.48 7.78 -13.02
CA LYS A 76 -0.75 8.05 -14.43
C LYS A 76 -2.15 8.66 -14.63
N THR A 77 -3.17 8.05 -14.01
CA THR A 77 -4.56 8.53 -14.14
C THR A 77 -4.73 9.92 -13.53
N TYR A 78 -4.08 10.18 -12.38
CA TYR A 78 -4.04 11.49 -11.73
C TYR A 78 -3.32 12.54 -12.60
N ASN A 79 -2.16 12.22 -13.15
CA ASN A 79 -1.41 13.14 -14.01
C ASN A 79 -2.18 13.50 -15.30
N ASP A 80 -2.98 12.57 -15.83
CA ASP A 80 -3.83 12.81 -17.00
C ASP A 80 -4.91 13.88 -16.73
N THR A 81 -5.24 14.18 -15.44
CA THR A 81 -6.15 15.28 -15.08
C THR A 81 -5.46 16.64 -15.02
N HIS A 82 -4.15 16.72 -15.31
CA HIS A 82 -3.34 17.95 -15.28
C HIS A 82 -3.50 18.75 -13.96
N PRO A 83 -3.20 18.14 -12.80
CA PRO A 83 -3.40 18.76 -11.50
C PRO A 83 -2.57 20.03 -11.33
N VAL A 84 -3.19 21.08 -10.79
CA VAL A 84 -2.54 22.36 -10.49
C VAL A 84 -2.56 22.60 -8.98
N VAL A 85 -1.38 22.68 -8.37
CA VAL A 85 -1.20 22.86 -6.93
C VAL A 85 -0.26 24.02 -6.69
N ARG A 86 -0.71 25.04 -5.93
CA ARG A 86 0.04 26.29 -5.71
C ARG A 86 0.60 26.88 -7.01
N ASP A 87 -0.25 27.00 -8.02
CA ASP A 87 0.11 27.53 -9.34
C ASP A 87 1.20 26.73 -10.10
N HIS A 88 1.53 25.51 -9.65
CA HIS A 88 2.39 24.58 -10.35
C HIS A 88 1.59 23.46 -11.03
N CYS A 89 2.01 23.09 -12.24
CA CYS A 89 1.56 21.88 -12.92
C CYS A 89 2.26 20.69 -12.26
N ILE A 90 1.52 19.91 -11.48
CA ILE A 90 2.08 18.77 -10.76
C ILE A 90 2.17 17.56 -11.70
N THR A 91 3.28 16.84 -11.61
CA THR A 91 3.43 15.49 -12.16
C THR A 91 3.94 14.57 -11.07
N VAL A 92 3.15 13.57 -10.72
CA VAL A 92 3.53 12.56 -9.72
C VAL A 92 4.32 11.46 -10.40
N ASP A 93 5.51 11.19 -9.88
CA ASP A 93 6.36 10.06 -10.27
C ASP A 93 6.52 9.11 -9.08
N VAL A 94 6.11 7.86 -9.26
CA VAL A 94 6.20 6.81 -8.24
C VAL A 94 7.22 5.78 -8.67
N ARG A 95 8.17 5.45 -7.79
CA ARG A 95 9.18 4.43 -8.07
C ARG A 95 9.33 3.43 -6.91
N PRO A 96 9.75 2.19 -7.20
CA PRO A 96 10.00 1.22 -6.15
C PRO A 96 11.26 1.63 -5.39
N GLY A 97 11.27 1.37 -4.10
CA GLY A 97 12.48 1.45 -3.29
C GLY A 97 12.45 0.43 -2.17
N ASP A 98 13.59 -0.21 -1.92
CA ASP A 98 13.76 -1.03 -0.72
C ASP A 98 13.70 -0.14 0.52
N SER A 99 12.89 -0.53 1.51
CA SER A 99 12.65 0.28 2.69
C SER A 99 13.91 0.53 3.52
N ARG A 100 14.82 -0.46 3.62
CA ARG A 100 16.07 -0.33 4.37
C ARG A 100 17.06 0.58 3.65
N ILE A 101 17.22 0.41 2.33
CA ILE A 101 18.09 1.27 1.51
C ILE A 101 17.56 2.71 1.50
N THR A 102 16.24 2.88 1.38
CA THR A 102 15.60 4.21 1.43
C THR A 102 15.82 4.87 2.79
N TYR A 103 15.61 4.13 3.89
CA TYR A 103 15.93 4.62 5.24
C TYR A 103 17.39 5.06 5.36
N GLN A 104 18.35 4.24 4.90
CA GLN A 104 19.78 4.58 4.95
C GLN A 104 20.07 5.88 4.19
N GLY A 105 19.58 6.01 2.95
CA GLY A 105 19.76 7.23 2.14
C GLY A 105 19.14 8.48 2.77
N LEU A 106 17.97 8.36 3.39
CA LEU A 106 17.33 9.46 4.13
C LEU A 106 18.11 9.81 5.41
N ASN A 107 18.62 8.81 6.12
CA ASN A 107 19.29 8.96 7.40
C ASN A 107 20.69 9.56 7.28
N GLU A 108 21.47 9.20 6.27
CA GLU A 108 22.85 9.67 6.08
C GLU A 108 22.95 11.16 5.71
N GLY A 109 21.84 11.80 5.31
CA GLY A 109 21.77 13.23 4.99
C GLY A 109 22.42 13.62 3.66
N GLN A 110 23.11 12.69 2.99
CA GLN A 110 23.63 12.83 1.64
C GLN A 110 22.90 11.89 0.70
N TRP A 111 21.75 12.35 0.20
CA TRP A 111 20.97 11.58 -0.75
C TRP A 111 21.72 11.41 -2.09
N ASP A 112 22.07 10.16 -2.43
CA ASP A 112 22.69 9.84 -3.71
C ASP A 112 21.66 9.79 -4.84
N SER A 113 21.51 10.91 -5.53
CA SER A 113 20.57 11.00 -6.65
C SER A 113 20.94 10.15 -7.87
N GLN A 114 22.19 9.68 -7.99
CA GLN A 114 22.62 8.87 -9.12
C GLN A 114 22.13 7.43 -9.00
N THR A 115 22.13 6.89 -7.77
CA THR A 115 21.71 5.51 -7.50
C THR A 115 20.28 5.41 -7.01
N LEU A 116 19.82 6.36 -6.18
CA LEU A 116 18.50 6.32 -5.54
C LEU A 116 17.44 7.17 -6.26
N GLY A 117 17.82 7.93 -7.29
CA GLY A 117 16.94 8.84 -8.04
C GLY A 117 16.69 10.18 -7.32
N ALA A 118 15.70 10.96 -7.78
CA ALA A 118 15.40 12.28 -7.20
C ALA A 118 14.96 12.19 -5.73
N PHE A 119 15.34 13.13 -4.85
CA PHE A 119 14.92 13.07 -3.45
C PHE A 119 13.37 12.98 -3.34
N PRO A 120 12.82 12.02 -2.59
CA PRO A 120 11.37 11.85 -2.48
C PRO A 120 10.71 12.96 -1.65
N ALA A 121 9.55 13.44 -2.09
CA ALA A 121 8.64 14.25 -1.30
C ALA A 121 7.78 13.39 -0.36
N ALA A 122 7.59 12.10 -0.68
CA ALA A 122 6.93 11.13 0.18
C ALA A 122 7.53 9.73 0.03
N TRP A 123 7.40 8.95 1.10
CA TRP A 123 7.84 7.57 1.16
C TRP A 123 6.74 6.68 1.73
N VAL A 124 6.46 5.57 1.04
CA VAL A 124 5.47 4.55 1.45
C VAL A 124 6.16 3.19 1.55
N PRO A 125 6.84 2.86 2.66
CA PRO A 125 7.44 1.53 2.86
C PRO A 125 6.38 0.46 3.09
N GLN A 126 6.78 -0.82 3.14
CA GLN A 126 5.87 -1.93 3.46
C GLN A 126 5.20 -1.72 4.83
N SER A 127 5.97 -1.21 5.79
CA SER A 127 5.52 -1.04 7.16
C SER A 127 6.22 0.11 7.89
N SER A 128 5.66 0.48 9.04
CA SER A 128 6.23 1.47 9.95
C SER A 128 7.54 1.06 10.61
N VAL A 129 8.08 -0.13 10.33
CA VAL A 129 9.36 -0.65 10.82
C VAL A 129 10.49 0.35 10.59
N TRP A 130 10.61 0.89 9.37
CA TRP A 130 11.72 1.77 8.99
C TRP A 130 11.42 3.25 9.21
N THR A 131 10.16 3.67 9.11
CA THR A 131 9.76 5.06 9.40
C THR A 131 9.80 5.36 10.89
N SER A 132 9.54 4.37 11.74
CA SER A 132 9.76 4.48 13.19
C SER A 132 11.24 4.70 13.49
N GLN A 133 12.15 3.97 12.82
CA GLN A 133 13.57 4.21 12.96
C GLN A 133 13.98 5.61 12.47
N LEU A 134 13.42 6.08 11.35
CA LEU A 134 13.63 7.44 10.86
C LEU A 134 13.10 8.52 11.82
N SER A 135 11.95 8.29 12.47
CA SER A 135 11.39 9.21 13.45
C SER A 135 12.27 9.38 14.69
N VAL A 136 13.03 8.34 15.04
CA VAL A 136 14.01 8.39 16.15
C VAL A 136 15.30 9.08 15.71
N THR A 137 15.82 8.80 14.51
CA THR A 137 17.13 9.28 14.08
C THR A 137 17.11 10.64 13.35
N LYS A 138 16.03 10.95 12.63
CA LYS A 138 15.82 12.19 11.85
C LYS A 138 14.34 12.67 11.94
N PRO A 139 13.82 12.99 13.13
CA PRO A 139 12.44 13.47 13.28
C PRO A 139 12.14 14.72 12.44
N ASP A 140 13.12 15.60 12.26
CA ASP A 140 12.97 16.84 11.49
C ASP A 140 12.77 16.62 9.99
N LEU A 141 12.97 15.39 9.49
CA LEU A 141 12.74 15.04 8.09
C LEU A 141 11.29 14.62 7.82
N ILE A 142 10.55 14.22 8.85
CA ILE A 142 9.16 13.74 8.73
C ILE A 142 8.20 14.90 8.97
N ASP A 143 7.20 15.02 8.12
CA ASP A 143 6.10 15.95 8.30
C ASP A 143 4.86 15.26 8.85
N GLY A 144 4.35 15.76 9.98
CA GLY A 144 3.21 15.20 10.67
C GLY A 144 3.40 13.75 11.17
N THR A 145 2.28 13.06 11.34
CA THR A 145 2.24 11.63 11.67
C THR A 145 1.88 10.84 10.42
N PRO A 146 2.67 9.83 10.02
CA PRO A 146 2.34 9.01 8.85
C PRO A 146 0.98 8.32 9.01
N GLU A 147 0.20 8.31 7.94
CA GLU A 147 -1.11 7.65 7.90
C GLU A 147 -1.04 6.36 7.09
N SER A 148 -1.62 5.29 7.60
CA SER A 148 -1.72 4.02 6.85
C SER A 148 -2.53 4.21 5.57
N LEU A 149 -1.96 3.82 4.43
CA LEU A 149 -2.68 3.83 3.15
C LEU A 149 -3.60 2.62 3.03
N VAL A 150 -3.03 1.45 3.31
CA VAL A 150 -3.65 0.14 3.32
C VAL A 150 -2.91 -0.72 4.33
N THR A 151 -3.55 -1.79 4.78
CA THR A 151 -2.94 -2.75 5.69
C THR A 151 -2.90 -4.14 5.08
N SER A 152 -1.94 -4.95 5.52
CA SER A 152 -1.92 -6.38 5.26
C SER A 152 -1.47 -7.10 6.52
N PRO A 153 -2.30 -7.99 7.09
CA PRO A 153 -1.91 -8.84 8.21
C PRO A 153 -0.67 -9.66 7.89
N ILE A 154 0.16 -9.90 8.89
CA ILE A 154 1.24 -10.87 8.77
C ILE A 154 0.71 -12.24 9.19
N VAL A 155 0.91 -13.20 8.30
CA VAL A 155 0.55 -14.61 8.50
C VAL A 155 1.79 -15.47 8.29
N LEU A 156 1.71 -16.73 8.69
CA LEU A 156 2.69 -17.71 8.24
C LEU A 156 2.21 -18.37 6.96
N ALA A 157 3.02 -18.34 5.89
CA ALA A 157 2.81 -19.19 4.74
C ALA A 157 3.23 -20.62 5.13
N VAL A 158 2.33 -21.59 4.99
CA VAL A 158 2.59 -22.99 5.34
C VAL A 158 1.97 -23.94 4.31
N ALA A 159 2.38 -25.21 4.33
CA ALA A 159 1.71 -26.25 3.56
C ALA A 159 0.29 -26.56 4.12
N PRO A 160 -0.65 -27.08 3.31
CA PRO A 160 -2.03 -27.31 3.73
C PRO A 160 -2.18 -28.22 4.94
N GLU A 161 -1.36 -29.28 5.02
CA GLU A 161 -1.37 -30.21 6.16
C GLU A 161 -0.99 -29.51 7.47
N PHE A 162 0.01 -28.61 7.44
CA PHE A 162 0.38 -27.82 8.61
C PHE A 162 -0.81 -26.99 9.08
N LYS A 163 -1.45 -26.24 8.16
CA LYS A 163 -2.63 -25.42 8.49
C LYS A 163 -3.74 -26.26 9.12
N GLU A 164 -4.11 -27.39 8.52
CA GLU A 164 -5.17 -28.26 9.04
C GLU A 164 -4.93 -28.69 10.50
N LYS A 165 -3.68 -28.99 10.84
CA LYS A 165 -3.31 -29.50 12.17
C LYS A 165 -3.10 -28.40 13.21
N ALA A 166 -2.57 -27.26 12.82
CA ALA A 166 -2.08 -26.23 13.75
C ALA A 166 -2.96 -24.98 13.86
N ASP A 167 -3.97 -24.82 13.01
CA ASP A 167 -4.82 -23.62 12.99
C ASP A 167 -5.43 -23.29 14.35
N GLY A 168 -5.26 -22.05 14.80
CA GLY A 168 -5.76 -21.58 16.10
C GLY A 168 -5.13 -22.26 17.32
N LYS A 169 -4.05 -23.04 17.17
CA LYS A 169 -3.39 -23.76 18.28
C LYS A 169 -1.99 -23.22 18.61
N ILE A 170 -1.46 -22.34 17.77
CA ILE A 170 -0.12 -21.77 17.92
C ILE A 170 -0.23 -20.27 18.15
N ASP A 171 0.47 -19.81 19.17
CA ASP A 171 0.65 -18.41 19.53
C ASP A 171 2.03 -17.90 19.10
N TRP A 172 2.18 -16.60 18.81
CA TRP A 172 3.47 -16.01 18.43
C TRP A 172 4.59 -16.30 19.44
N GLY A 173 4.32 -16.21 20.74
CA GLY A 173 5.28 -16.47 21.81
C GLY A 173 5.74 -17.93 21.90
N GLN A 174 5.04 -18.87 21.24
CA GLN A 174 5.42 -20.27 21.20
C GLN A 174 6.47 -20.59 20.13
N LEU A 175 6.59 -19.77 19.09
CA LEU A 175 7.46 -20.05 17.94
C LEU A 175 8.92 -20.34 18.34
N PRO A 176 9.58 -19.59 19.24
CA PRO A 176 10.96 -19.91 19.64
C PRO A 176 11.08 -21.30 20.29
N THR A 177 10.08 -21.71 21.07
CA THR A 177 10.06 -23.05 21.68
C THR A 177 9.82 -24.13 20.63
N LEU A 178 8.91 -23.90 19.68
CA LEU A 178 8.68 -24.84 18.59
C LEU A 178 9.92 -24.99 17.70
N ALA A 179 10.68 -23.93 17.47
CA ALA A 179 11.88 -23.98 16.65
C ALA A 179 13.05 -24.74 17.33
N ARG A 180 13.24 -24.55 18.64
CA ARG A 180 14.36 -25.18 19.38
C ARG A 180 14.11 -26.62 19.81
N SER A 181 12.86 -26.99 20.09
CA SER A 181 12.55 -28.29 20.70
C SER A 181 12.41 -29.38 19.64
N ALA A 182 13.22 -30.43 19.75
CA ALA A 182 13.12 -31.59 18.87
C ALA A 182 11.71 -32.19 18.92
N ASN A 183 11.17 -32.54 17.75
CA ASN A 183 9.82 -33.12 17.59
C ASN A 183 8.69 -32.24 18.17
N SER A 184 8.89 -30.93 18.29
CA SER A 184 7.88 -30.03 18.86
C SER A 184 6.56 -30.01 18.09
N LEU A 185 6.55 -30.37 16.80
CA LEU A 185 5.36 -30.34 15.96
C LEU A 185 4.44 -31.56 16.14
N SER A 186 4.93 -32.68 16.69
CA SER A 186 4.11 -33.89 16.92
C SER A 186 2.93 -33.65 17.86
N ARG A 187 3.05 -32.69 18.78
CA ARG A 187 1.95 -32.29 19.69
C ARG A 187 0.70 -31.76 18.95
N PHE A 188 0.84 -31.38 17.68
CA PHE A 188 -0.24 -30.92 16.82
C PHE A 188 -0.73 -32.03 15.87
N GLY A 189 -0.14 -33.22 15.92
CA GLY A 189 -0.39 -34.30 14.97
C GLY A 189 0.40 -34.18 13.67
N LEU A 190 1.50 -33.42 13.69
CA LEU A 190 2.46 -33.30 12.58
C LEU A 190 3.66 -34.24 12.83
N ASP A 191 3.37 -35.54 12.89
CA ASP A 191 4.38 -36.57 13.14
C ASP A 191 5.40 -36.65 11.99
N GLY A 192 6.68 -36.80 12.33
CA GLY A 192 7.77 -36.85 11.34
C GLY A 192 8.28 -35.49 10.85
N TRP A 193 7.60 -34.38 11.18
CA TRP A 193 8.04 -33.02 10.83
C TRP A 193 9.23 -32.55 11.68
N GLY A 194 9.38 -33.06 12.91
CA GLY A 194 10.45 -32.65 13.82
C GLY A 194 10.15 -31.31 14.52
N SER A 195 11.15 -30.43 14.60
CA SER A 195 10.98 -29.06 15.11
C SER A 195 10.44 -28.12 14.01
N LEU A 196 9.99 -26.92 14.42
CA LEU A 196 9.58 -25.89 13.46
C LEU A 196 10.80 -25.30 12.74
N LYS A 197 10.93 -25.57 11.44
CA LYS A 197 11.90 -24.90 10.56
C LYS A 197 11.23 -23.68 9.92
N MET A 198 11.29 -22.55 10.62
CA MET A 198 10.71 -21.30 10.14
C MET A 198 11.79 -20.46 9.47
N ALA A 199 11.62 -20.15 8.18
CA ALA A 199 12.45 -19.17 7.51
C ALA A 199 12.16 -17.78 8.08
N MET A 200 13.21 -16.98 8.26
CA MET A 200 13.13 -15.60 8.76
C MET A 200 13.85 -14.67 7.78
N PRO A 201 13.27 -14.38 6.60
CA PRO A 201 13.94 -13.59 5.58
C PRO A 201 14.17 -12.14 6.01
N THR A 202 15.35 -11.58 5.73
CA THR A 202 15.73 -10.21 6.12
C THR A 202 16.18 -9.34 4.94
N GLY A 203 15.94 -9.81 3.72
CA GLY A 203 16.20 -9.07 2.49
C GLY A 203 15.03 -8.18 2.10
N PRO A 204 14.99 -7.72 0.84
CA PRO A 204 13.95 -6.81 0.38
C PRO A 204 12.53 -7.34 0.58
N ASN A 205 11.59 -6.42 0.83
CA ASN A 205 10.14 -6.66 0.97
C ASN A 205 9.78 -7.75 1.99
N SER A 206 10.59 -7.88 3.04
CA SER A 206 10.46 -8.91 4.08
C SER A 206 10.28 -8.31 5.48
N ASP A 207 9.66 -7.14 5.59
CA ASP A 207 9.33 -6.53 6.90
C ASP A 207 8.43 -7.44 7.73
N ALA A 208 7.72 -8.39 7.08
CA ALA A 208 6.98 -9.46 7.73
C ALA A 208 7.81 -10.20 8.81
N THR A 209 9.12 -10.36 8.63
CA THR A 209 10.00 -10.95 9.64
C THR A 209 10.20 -10.05 10.86
N ALA A 210 10.40 -8.74 10.66
CA ALA A 210 10.49 -7.80 11.77
C ALA A 210 9.15 -7.66 12.51
N LEU A 211 8.04 -7.61 11.78
CA LEU A 211 6.69 -7.55 12.34
C LEU A 211 6.31 -8.84 13.09
N ALA A 212 6.66 -10.01 12.57
CA ALA A 212 6.53 -11.28 13.29
C ALA A 212 7.38 -11.29 14.58
N ALA A 213 8.60 -10.75 14.54
CA ALA A 213 9.46 -10.62 15.71
C ALA A 213 8.87 -9.65 16.76
N GLN A 214 8.16 -8.59 16.34
CA GLN A 214 7.43 -7.71 17.26
C GLN A 214 6.28 -8.44 17.94
N ALA A 215 5.50 -9.26 17.22
CA ALA A 215 4.45 -10.07 17.85
C ALA A 215 5.02 -11.12 18.80
N VAL A 216 6.14 -11.77 18.44
CA VAL A 216 6.88 -12.65 19.37
C VAL A 216 7.30 -11.86 20.61
N ALA A 217 7.84 -10.65 20.45
CA ALA A 217 8.26 -9.81 21.57
C ALA A 217 7.08 -9.51 22.51
N THR A 218 5.95 -9.04 21.97
CA THR A 218 4.71 -8.76 22.72
C THR A 218 4.22 -9.95 23.53
N GLU A 219 4.19 -11.15 22.94
CA GLU A 219 3.68 -12.34 23.62
C GLU A 219 4.66 -12.88 24.67
N VAL A 220 5.98 -12.84 24.42
CA VAL A 220 6.95 -13.33 25.42
C VAL A 220 7.10 -12.39 26.62
N THR A 221 6.85 -11.09 26.45
CA THR A 221 6.79 -10.12 27.55
C THR A 221 5.44 -10.13 28.25
N ARG A 222 4.38 -10.67 27.61
CA ARG A 222 2.98 -10.67 28.07
C ARG A 222 2.46 -9.25 28.29
N THR A 223 2.83 -8.35 27.38
CA THR A 223 2.43 -6.95 27.45
C THR A 223 0.93 -6.84 27.17
N GLN A 224 0.17 -6.17 28.05
CA GLN A 224 -1.28 -5.99 27.90
C GLN A 224 -1.68 -4.71 27.14
N GLY A 225 -0.70 -4.06 26.50
CA GLY A 225 -0.85 -2.81 25.75
C GLY A 225 0.15 -2.77 24.60
N LEU A 226 0.55 -1.56 24.17
CA LEU A 226 1.62 -1.44 23.19
C LEU A 226 2.95 -1.95 23.75
N LEU A 227 3.79 -2.51 22.89
CA LEU A 227 5.13 -2.95 23.25
C LEU A 227 6.02 -1.73 23.57
N ALA A 228 6.41 -1.60 24.84
CA ALA A 228 7.26 -0.53 25.32
C ALA A 228 8.74 -0.78 25.00
N THR A 229 9.52 0.30 24.92
CA THR A 229 10.95 0.25 24.57
C THR A 229 11.74 -0.64 25.56
N SER A 230 11.50 -0.47 26.87
CA SER A 230 12.19 -1.26 27.90
C SER A 230 11.88 -2.76 27.84
N ASP A 231 10.67 -3.13 27.40
CA ASP A 231 10.26 -4.52 27.26
C ASP A 231 10.97 -5.16 26.04
N ALA A 232 11.01 -4.43 24.93
CA ALA A 232 11.68 -4.85 23.70
C ALA A 232 13.20 -4.99 23.85
N GLU A 233 13.84 -4.17 24.69
CA GLU A 233 15.28 -4.23 24.99
C GLU A 233 15.66 -5.40 25.91
N SER A 234 14.67 -6.12 26.47
CA SER A 234 14.94 -7.20 27.42
C SER A 234 15.71 -8.37 26.80
N THR A 235 16.53 -9.05 27.61
CA THR A 235 17.22 -10.29 27.20
C THR A 235 16.24 -11.38 26.75
N ARG A 236 15.02 -11.38 27.28
CA ARG A 236 13.98 -12.33 26.87
C ARG A 236 13.60 -12.14 25.40
N VAL A 237 13.39 -10.91 24.95
CA VAL A 237 13.03 -10.61 23.56
C VAL A 237 14.19 -10.94 22.63
N SER A 238 15.39 -10.41 22.91
CA SER A 238 16.56 -10.65 22.05
C SER A 238 16.94 -12.13 21.95
N SER A 239 16.88 -12.89 23.05
CA SER A 239 17.13 -14.35 23.01
C SER A 239 16.05 -15.13 22.25
N SER A 240 14.78 -14.73 22.36
CA SER A 240 13.66 -15.38 21.64
C SER A 240 13.77 -15.19 20.12
N ILE A 241 14.08 -13.96 19.69
CA ILE A 241 14.31 -13.64 18.27
C ILE A 241 15.55 -14.38 17.77
N LYS A 242 16.65 -14.37 18.54
CA LYS A 242 17.87 -15.09 18.18
C LYS A 242 17.63 -16.58 17.98
N ILE A 243 16.82 -17.22 18.84
CA ILE A 243 16.45 -18.64 18.69
C ILE A 243 15.77 -18.88 17.33
N LEU A 244 14.84 -18.02 16.92
CA LEU A 244 14.17 -18.16 15.62
C LEU A 244 15.14 -17.99 14.45
N LEU A 245 16.00 -16.97 14.53
CA LEU A 245 17.01 -16.73 13.49
C LEU A 245 18.05 -17.86 13.39
N ASP A 246 18.47 -18.42 14.51
CA ASP A 246 19.49 -19.47 14.55
C ASP A 246 18.92 -20.86 14.19
N ALA A 247 17.64 -21.10 14.50
CA ALA A 247 16.94 -22.35 14.14
C ALA A 247 16.36 -22.33 12.71
N GLY A 248 16.29 -21.14 12.09
CA GLY A 248 15.82 -21.00 10.72
C GLY A 248 16.73 -21.70 9.71
N PRO A 249 16.17 -22.23 8.61
CA PRO A 249 16.95 -22.84 7.54
C PRO A 249 17.76 -21.77 6.78
N THR A 250 18.84 -22.21 6.13
CA THR A 250 19.58 -21.36 5.18
C THR A 250 18.71 -21.07 3.98
N LEU A 251 18.71 -19.81 3.52
CA LEU A 251 17.88 -19.35 2.40
C LEU A 251 18.76 -19.06 1.19
N ASP A 252 18.37 -19.55 0.01
CA ASP A 252 19.09 -19.20 -1.23
C ASP A 252 18.77 -17.76 -1.64
N GLU A 253 17.52 -17.33 -1.43
CA GLU A 253 17.12 -15.93 -1.54
C GLU A 253 16.47 -15.46 -0.25
N ASN A 254 16.82 -14.26 0.17
CA ASN A 254 16.43 -13.73 1.46
C ASN A 254 15.09 -12.97 1.40
N THR A 255 14.05 -13.55 0.78
CA THR A 255 12.72 -12.94 0.68
C THR A 255 11.58 -13.83 1.19
N SER A 256 10.53 -13.23 1.76
CA SER A 256 9.31 -13.96 2.17
C SER A 256 8.63 -14.69 1.00
N ALA A 257 8.60 -14.07 -0.18
CA ALA A 257 7.99 -14.66 -1.37
C ALA A 257 8.73 -15.92 -1.85
N TRP A 258 10.07 -15.87 -1.88
CA TRP A 258 10.88 -17.03 -2.22
C TRP A 258 10.70 -18.17 -1.22
N ALA A 259 10.75 -17.88 0.09
CA ALA A 259 10.57 -18.89 1.11
C ALA A 259 9.18 -19.56 1.02
N ALA A 260 8.13 -18.80 0.71
CA ALA A 260 6.80 -19.35 0.47
C ALA A 260 6.75 -20.24 -0.79
N GLN A 261 7.44 -19.86 -1.87
CA GLN A 261 7.57 -20.70 -3.07
C GLN A 261 8.35 -21.99 -2.80
N ALA A 262 9.40 -21.94 -1.98
CA ALA A 262 10.16 -23.12 -1.57
C ALA A 262 9.28 -24.10 -0.76
N ILE A 263 8.39 -23.61 0.11
CA ILE A 263 7.38 -24.44 0.80
C ILE A 263 6.44 -25.08 -0.24
N ALA A 264 5.92 -24.31 -1.19
CA ALA A 264 5.03 -24.81 -2.24
C ALA A 264 5.70 -25.83 -3.18
N GLY A 265 7.02 -25.72 -3.36
CA GLY A 265 7.82 -26.60 -4.21
C GLY A 265 8.20 -27.93 -3.57
N ALA A 266 8.08 -28.06 -2.24
CA ALA A 266 8.50 -29.24 -1.51
C ALA A 266 7.65 -30.49 -1.90
N PRO A 267 8.28 -31.62 -2.30
CA PRO A 267 7.55 -32.85 -2.62
C PRO A 267 6.87 -33.49 -1.41
N ASP A 268 7.52 -33.39 -0.24
CA ASP A 268 7.07 -33.91 1.04
C ASP A 268 7.15 -32.78 2.07
N PRO A 269 6.01 -32.16 2.46
CA PRO A 269 5.99 -31.06 3.42
C PRO A 269 6.64 -31.40 4.77
N ALA A 270 6.53 -32.65 5.24
CA ALA A 270 7.10 -33.08 6.51
C ALA A 270 8.63 -33.13 6.49
N LYS A 271 9.23 -33.34 5.31
CA LYS A 271 10.68 -33.39 5.11
C LYS A 271 11.24 -32.10 4.53
N ALA A 272 10.42 -31.08 4.32
CA ALA A 272 10.83 -29.83 3.73
C ALA A 272 11.92 -29.14 4.57
N ALA A 273 12.78 -28.36 3.90
CA ALA A 273 13.76 -27.52 4.57
C ALA A 273 13.08 -26.35 5.30
N ILE A 274 11.97 -25.87 4.75
CA ILE A 274 11.17 -24.77 5.29
C ILE A 274 9.76 -25.29 5.55
N HIS A 275 9.26 -25.12 6.77
CA HIS A 275 7.87 -25.46 7.14
C HIS A 275 6.96 -24.23 7.12
N ALA A 276 7.52 -23.07 7.48
CA ALA A 276 6.80 -21.81 7.59
C ALA A 276 7.71 -20.62 7.24
N THR A 277 7.11 -19.53 6.76
CA THR A 277 7.78 -18.22 6.64
C THR A 277 6.76 -17.12 6.95
N PRO A 278 7.14 -16.05 7.66
CA PRO A 278 6.25 -14.89 7.79
C PRO A 278 6.13 -14.20 6.43
N ILE A 279 4.91 -13.80 6.08
CA ILE A 279 4.57 -13.12 4.83
C ILE A 279 3.37 -12.21 5.06
N THR A 280 3.20 -11.17 4.25
CA THR A 280 1.95 -10.41 4.26
C THR A 280 0.81 -11.20 3.61
N GLU A 281 -0.41 -11.08 4.12
CA GLU A 281 -1.63 -11.67 3.53
C GLU A 281 -1.78 -11.30 2.03
N ALA A 282 -1.50 -10.06 1.66
CA ALA A 282 -1.53 -9.58 0.28
C ALA A 282 -0.47 -10.28 -0.61
N GLN A 283 0.79 -10.40 -0.15
CA GLN A 283 1.82 -11.12 -0.89
C GLN A 283 1.43 -12.60 -1.08
N LEU A 284 0.90 -13.25 -0.03
CA LEU A 284 0.43 -14.63 -0.13
C LEU A 284 -0.76 -14.77 -1.10
N TYR A 285 -1.67 -13.79 -1.10
CA TYR A 285 -2.78 -13.72 -2.04
C TYR A 285 -2.28 -13.63 -3.49
N ILE A 286 -1.34 -12.73 -3.77
CA ILE A 286 -0.72 -12.55 -5.09
C ILE A 286 -0.05 -13.86 -5.54
N LEU A 287 0.76 -14.49 -4.68
CA LEU A 287 1.40 -15.78 -4.96
C LEU A 287 0.37 -16.88 -5.25
N SER A 288 -0.75 -16.89 -4.52
CA SER A 288 -1.81 -17.88 -4.71
C SER A 288 -2.45 -17.77 -6.09
N ARG A 289 -2.63 -16.55 -6.60
CA ARG A 289 -3.18 -16.30 -7.95
C ARG A 289 -2.18 -16.58 -9.07
N ALA A 290 -0.88 -16.53 -8.78
CA ALA A 290 0.19 -16.91 -9.71
C ALA A 290 0.36 -18.44 -9.87
N GLY A 291 -0.53 -19.26 -9.28
CA GLY A 291 -0.57 -20.72 -9.47
C GLY A 291 -0.20 -21.55 -8.23
N ASN A 292 0.20 -20.92 -7.12
CA ASN A 292 0.58 -21.63 -5.89
C ASN A 292 -0.57 -21.83 -4.90
N GLY A 293 -1.79 -21.38 -5.22
CA GLY A 293 -2.89 -21.33 -4.27
C GLY A 293 -3.34 -22.66 -3.68
N THR A 294 -3.08 -23.79 -4.36
CA THR A 294 -3.43 -25.12 -3.83
C THR A 294 -2.40 -25.64 -2.83
N LYS A 295 -1.14 -25.19 -2.90
CA LYS A 295 0.00 -25.72 -2.15
C LYS A 295 0.41 -24.88 -0.94
N LEU A 296 -0.20 -23.71 -0.76
CA LEU A 296 0.03 -22.85 0.38
C LEU A 296 -1.28 -22.56 1.10
N ARG A 297 -1.17 -22.30 2.40
CA ARG A 297 -2.24 -21.77 3.25
C ARG A 297 -1.67 -20.64 4.10
N GLU A 298 -2.50 -19.63 4.35
CA GLU A 298 -2.29 -18.71 5.45
C GLU A 298 -2.48 -19.47 6.75
N LEU A 299 -1.56 -19.34 7.69
CA LEU A 299 -1.74 -19.76 9.07
C LEU A 299 -1.69 -18.50 9.93
N MET A 300 -2.85 -18.12 10.48
CA MET A 300 -2.94 -17.07 11.47
C MET A 300 -2.60 -17.66 12.84
N LEU A 301 -1.68 -17.01 13.53
CA LEU A 301 -1.36 -17.35 14.91
C LEU A 301 -2.30 -16.61 15.85
N THR A 302 -2.49 -17.18 17.04
CA THR A 302 -3.21 -16.49 18.12
C THR A 302 -2.31 -15.43 18.76
N GLY A 303 -2.93 -14.55 19.55
CA GLY A 303 -2.26 -13.39 20.16
C GLY A 303 -2.36 -12.15 19.28
N SER A 304 -1.52 -11.17 19.58
CA SER A 304 -1.48 -9.89 18.87
C SER A 304 -1.15 -10.10 17.39
N SER A 305 -2.02 -9.65 16.48
CA SER A 305 -1.85 -9.81 15.03
C SER A 305 -1.08 -8.63 14.43
N PRO A 306 0.20 -8.79 14.04
CA PRO A 306 0.96 -7.69 13.49
C PRO A 306 0.51 -7.37 12.05
N LEU A 307 0.63 -6.10 11.67
CA LEU A 307 0.16 -5.57 10.39
C LEU A 307 1.32 -4.88 9.66
N ALA A 308 1.46 -5.13 8.36
CA ALA A 308 2.13 -4.20 7.45
C ALA A 308 1.13 -3.09 7.12
N ASP A 309 1.47 -1.83 7.38
CA ASP A 309 0.54 -0.69 7.40
C ASP A 309 0.77 0.34 6.29
N PHE A 310 1.76 0.12 5.42
CA PHE A 310 2.05 0.96 4.25
C PHE A 310 1.87 2.47 4.50
N PRO A 311 2.62 3.03 5.48
CA PRO A 311 2.38 4.39 5.96
C PRO A 311 2.80 5.42 4.90
N VAL A 312 1.92 6.36 4.59
CA VAL A 312 2.25 7.53 3.78
C VAL A 312 3.07 8.50 4.64
N THR A 313 4.39 8.45 4.49
CA THR A 313 5.32 9.32 5.22
C THR A 313 5.63 10.53 4.37
N HIS A 314 5.11 11.68 4.77
CA HIS A 314 5.45 12.97 4.15
C HIS A 314 6.85 13.38 4.59
N LEU A 315 7.68 13.81 3.64
CA LEU A 315 9.02 14.30 3.91
C LEU A 315 9.08 15.83 3.77
N LYS A 316 9.92 16.47 4.57
CA LYS A 316 10.12 17.92 4.57
C LYS A 316 11.60 18.30 4.59
N GLY A 317 11.87 19.60 4.54
CA GLY A 317 13.21 20.18 4.54
C GLY A 317 13.60 20.75 3.18
N ASP A 318 14.82 21.26 3.06
CA ASP A 318 15.28 22.08 1.91
C ASP A 318 15.21 21.36 0.55
N LYS A 319 15.06 20.04 0.54
CA LYS A 319 14.94 19.22 -0.68
C LYS A 319 13.49 18.99 -1.13
N VAL A 320 12.50 19.43 -0.35
CA VAL A 320 11.07 19.28 -0.67
C VAL A 320 10.42 20.67 -0.64
N SER A 321 9.97 21.13 -1.80
CA SER A 321 9.24 22.40 -1.91
C SER A 321 7.81 22.29 -1.38
N SER A 322 7.19 23.40 -0.99
CA SER A 322 5.80 23.38 -0.52
C SER A 322 4.80 22.91 -1.60
N ALA A 323 5.07 23.20 -2.88
CA ALA A 323 4.25 22.67 -3.98
C ALA A 323 4.35 21.14 -4.06
N GLN A 324 5.52 20.56 -3.77
CA GLN A 324 5.67 19.11 -3.71
C GLN A 324 4.96 18.52 -2.50
N SER A 325 5.08 19.12 -1.32
CA SER A 325 4.39 18.67 -0.11
C SER A 325 2.86 18.67 -0.28
N ASP A 326 2.29 19.75 -0.82
CA ASP A 326 0.86 19.85 -1.09
C ASP A 326 0.44 18.88 -2.22
N GLY A 327 1.28 18.71 -3.24
CA GLY A 327 1.05 17.74 -4.32
C GLY A 327 1.02 16.28 -3.82
N VAL A 328 1.83 15.93 -2.83
CA VAL A 328 1.73 14.62 -2.14
C VAL A 328 0.38 14.48 -1.45
N ALA A 329 -0.04 15.50 -0.68
CA ALA A 329 -1.30 15.45 0.07
C ALA A 329 -2.51 15.31 -0.87
N GLU A 330 -2.53 16.05 -1.99
CA GLU A 330 -3.59 15.93 -2.98
C GLU A 330 -3.57 14.56 -3.68
N PHE A 331 -2.39 14.08 -4.08
CA PHE A 331 -2.28 12.77 -4.72
C PHE A 331 -2.77 11.64 -3.81
N PHE A 332 -2.36 11.60 -2.54
CA PHE A 332 -2.83 10.56 -1.63
C PHE A 332 -4.29 10.76 -1.19
N THR A 333 -4.84 11.97 -1.29
CA THR A 333 -6.30 12.19 -1.22
C THR A 333 -6.99 11.51 -2.40
N TYR A 334 -6.45 11.65 -3.61
CA TYR A 334 -6.95 10.97 -4.81
C TYR A 334 -6.82 9.44 -4.72
N VAL A 335 -5.69 8.91 -4.24
CA VAL A 335 -5.48 7.46 -4.04
C VAL A 335 -6.51 6.86 -3.06
N ARG A 336 -6.94 7.63 -2.05
CA ARG A 336 -7.96 7.20 -1.08
C ARG A 336 -9.39 7.23 -1.61
N GLN A 337 -9.63 7.72 -2.83
CA GLN A 337 -10.96 7.64 -3.43
C GLN A 337 -11.36 6.18 -3.68
N PRO A 338 -12.66 5.82 -3.57
CA PRO A 338 -13.10 4.43 -3.66
C PRO A 338 -12.65 3.69 -4.92
N ASP A 339 -12.62 4.36 -6.08
CA ASP A 339 -12.22 3.73 -7.34
C ASP A 339 -10.71 3.46 -7.44
N GLN A 340 -9.89 4.27 -6.78
CA GLN A 340 -8.45 4.02 -6.69
C GLN A 340 -8.16 2.97 -5.62
N MET A 341 -8.84 3.04 -4.47
CA MET A 341 -8.69 2.09 -3.38
C MET A 341 -9.04 0.66 -3.82
N LYS A 342 -10.07 0.47 -4.65
CA LYS A 342 -10.39 -0.84 -5.27
C LYS A 342 -9.22 -1.46 -6.03
N LYS A 343 -8.34 -0.66 -6.63
CA LYS A 343 -7.17 -1.18 -7.36
C LYS A 343 -6.14 -1.79 -6.40
N LEU A 344 -5.96 -1.19 -5.22
CA LEU A 344 -5.13 -1.74 -4.16
C LEU A 344 -5.80 -2.96 -3.53
N THR A 345 -7.07 -2.86 -3.11
CA THR A 345 -7.74 -3.99 -2.45
C THR A 345 -7.90 -5.20 -3.36
N ALA A 346 -8.00 -5.03 -4.69
CA ALA A 346 -7.98 -6.14 -5.64
C ALA A 346 -6.72 -7.02 -5.59
N LEU A 347 -5.63 -6.53 -5.00
CA LEU A 347 -4.39 -7.28 -4.75
C LEU A 347 -4.35 -7.96 -3.37
N GLY A 348 -5.42 -7.87 -2.58
CA GLY A 348 -5.51 -8.47 -1.26
C GLY A 348 -5.10 -7.55 -0.11
N PHE A 349 -4.80 -6.28 -0.38
CA PHE A 349 -4.63 -5.28 0.67
C PHE A 349 -5.97 -4.92 1.32
N ARG A 350 -5.96 -4.67 2.62
CA ARG A 350 -7.13 -4.21 3.38
C ARG A 350 -7.14 -2.69 3.42
N GLY A 351 -8.24 -2.09 2.96
CA GLY A 351 -8.45 -0.64 2.92
C GLY A 351 -9.94 -0.32 2.83
N ASP A 352 -10.29 0.94 2.57
CA ASP A 352 -11.68 1.40 2.44
C ASP A 352 -12.30 1.03 1.07
N ALA A 353 -12.23 -0.26 0.73
CA ALA A 353 -12.90 -0.87 -0.40
C ALA A 353 -13.07 -2.38 -0.15
N ALA A 354 -13.96 -3.02 -0.90
CA ALA A 354 -14.18 -4.46 -0.76
C ALA A 354 -12.90 -5.27 -1.07
N LEU A 355 -12.67 -6.29 -0.25
CA LEU A 355 -11.65 -7.31 -0.50
C LEU A 355 -12.06 -8.20 -1.68
N PRO A 356 -11.08 -8.80 -2.38
CA PRO A 356 -11.36 -9.65 -3.52
C PRO A 356 -11.86 -11.01 -3.04
N ALA A 357 -12.30 -11.85 -3.97
CA ALA A 357 -12.69 -13.21 -3.64
C ALA A 357 -11.51 -13.98 -3.03
N ALA A 358 -11.79 -14.73 -1.97
CA ALA A 358 -10.84 -15.62 -1.31
C ALA A 358 -10.26 -16.65 -2.28
N THR A 359 -9.07 -17.15 -1.96
CA THR A 359 -8.44 -18.29 -2.63
C THR A 359 -8.34 -19.48 -1.68
N ALA A 360 -7.89 -20.62 -2.19
CA ALA A 360 -7.58 -21.75 -1.32
C ALA A 360 -6.46 -21.44 -0.31
N ALA A 361 -5.59 -20.47 -0.60
CA ALA A 361 -4.50 -20.07 0.29
C ALA A 361 -4.91 -18.98 1.29
N VAL A 362 -5.73 -18.00 0.88
CA VAL A 362 -6.06 -16.80 1.65
C VAL A 362 -7.58 -16.62 1.71
N THR A 363 -8.12 -16.56 2.93
CA THR A 363 -9.56 -16.49 3.19
C THR A 363 -10.04 -15.12 3.65
N PHE A 364 -9.11 -14.19 3.90
CA PHE A 364 -9.40 -12.85 4.41
C PHE A 364 -10.27 -12.85 5.68
N PRO A 365 -9.87 -13.56 6.75
CA PRO A 365 -10.67 -13.62 7.96
C PRO A 365 -10.76 -12.24 8.63
N VAL A 366 -11.79 -12.06 9.48
CA VAL A 366 -11.84 -10.89 10.36
C VAL A 366 -10.69 -10.99 11.35
N LEU A 367 -9.93 -9.91 11.52
CA LEU A 367 -8.82 -9.85 12.45
C LEU A 367 -9.36 -9.59 13.86
N PRO A 368 -9.24 -10.55 14.80
CA PRO A 368 -9.85 -10.42 16.11
C PRO A 368 -9.07 -9.48 17.05
N ASP A 369 -7.75 -9.35 16.86
CA ASP A 369 -6.87 -8.60 17.77
C ASP A 369 -5.66 -8.00 17.02
N PRO A 370 -5.85 -6.87 16.30
CA PRO A 370 -4.73 -6.18 15.65
C PRO A 370 -3.75 -5.66 16.71
N MET A 371 -2.46 -5.96 16.52
CA MET A 371 -1.41 -5.53 17.44
C MET A 371 -1.37 -3.99 17.53
N PRO A 372 -1.41 -3.41 18.74
CA PRO A 372 -1.20 -1.98 18.92
C PRO A 372 0.17 -1.55 18.36
N VAL A 373 0.23 -0.35 17.78
CA VAL A 373 1.48 0.21 17.26
C VAL A 373 2.52 0.31 18.40
N PRO A 374 3.67 -0.38 18.33
CA PRO A 374 4.71 -0.30 19.35
C PRO A 374 5.30 1.11 19.50
N GLU A 375 5.98 1.36 20.62
CA GLU A 375 6.82 2.57 20.73
C GLU A 375 7.90 2.56 19.64
N PRO A 376 8.28 3.73 19.06
CA PRO A 376 9.36 3.78 18.08
C PRO A 376 10.67 3.16 18.59
N GLY A 377 11.01 3.36 19.86
CA GLY A 377 12.18 2.73 20.49
C GLY A 377 12.07 1.20 20.56
N ALA A 378 10.87 0.65 20.81
CA ALA A 378 10.63 -0.78 20.78
C ALA A 378 10.81 -1.37 19.38
N VAL A 379 10.29 -0.69 18.34
CA VAL A 379 10.52 -1.07 16.94
C VAL A 379 12.01 -1.11 16.63
N VAL A 380 12.77 -0.08 17.03
CA VAL A 380 14.23 -0.02 16.83
C VAL A 380 14.95 -1.17 17.53
N ALA A 381 14.59 -1.48 18.78
CA ALA A 381 15.20 -2.57 19.54
C ALA A 381 14.95 -3.95 18.89
N VAL A 382 13.71 -4.21 18.46
CA VAL A 382 13.37 -5.46 17.74
C VAL A 382 14.09 -5.53 16.38
N ASN A 383 14.12 -4.42 15.64
CA ASN A 383 14.85 -4.35 14.37
C ASN A 383 16.33 -4.64 14.54
N ALA A 384 16.96 -4.11 15.59
CA ALA A 384 18.36 -4.41 15.90
C ALA A 384 18.58 -5.91 16.17
N ALA A 385 17.65 -6.57 16.87
CA ALA A 385 17.72 -8.01 17.11
C ALA A 385 17.52 -8.86 15.83
N VAL A 386 16.74 -8.37 14.87
CA VAL A 386 16.46 -9.04 13.59
C VAL A 386 17.57 -8.81 12.56
N TYR A 387 17.99 -7.55 12.37
CA TYR A 387 18.88 -7.12 11.29
C TYR A 387 20.33 -6.86 11.71
N GLY A 388 20.64 -6.81 13.01
CA GLY A 388 21.96 -6.47 13.55
C GLY A 388 23.00 -7.59 13.52
N LYS A 389 22.83 -8.59 12.65
CA LYS A 389 23.82 -9.66 12.44
C LYS A 389 24.80 -9.31 11.33
#